data_AF-G0L413-F1
#
_entry.id   AF-G0L413-F1
#
_cell.length_a   1.000
_cell.length_b   1.000
_cell.length_c   1.000
_cell.angle_alpha   90.00
_cell.angle_beta   90.00
_cell.angle_gamma   90.00
#
_symmetry.space_group_name_H-M   'P 1'
#
loop_
_entity.id
_entity.type
_entity.pdbx_description
1 polymer ?
#
loop_
_entity_poly.entity_id
_entity_poly.type
_entity_poly.pdbx_seq_one_letter_code
_entity_poly.pdbx_strand_id
1 'polypeptide(L)'
;MGSLGNTFGQSAPKNEYQPDWTFYFSNVNDKLSSIATDLNLKSVAPIKGQENVVYVSIEMPNPRDNGLSSNEDADELWKIEDEIIDRFDKNNLNYTFVGRLTSDGYRDLYFFGENTILMEKEVSAAMIAFPNHKFDYGHKLDKEWSGYFDFLYPLPQQMQSIQNRKVLAQLEKAGDQLTKEREVFHWIYFKTQNELDQFEDYTNSLGFKTLTKENTEQPSEYKFVISIARIDKVGYNDIDDYTLKLSQKAAELNGDYDGWETSVEL
;
A
#
# COMPACT_ATOMS: atom_id res chain seq x y z
N MET A 1 -53.36 -6.25 17.57
CA MET A 1 -53.06 -6.80 18.91
C MET A 1 -52.01 -7.89 18.70
N GLY A 2 -50.83 -7.90 19.29
CA GLY A 2 -50.30 -7.07 20.37
C GLY A 2 -48.81 -6.82 20.21
N SER A 3 -48.37 -5.79 20.94
CA SER A 3 -47.00 -5.33 21.11
C SER A 3 -46.25 -6.18 22.12
N LEU A 4 -44.96 -6.41 21.87
CA LEU A 4 -43.86 -6.42 22.84
C LEU A 4 -42.65 -5.90 22.03
N GLY A 5 -41.94 -4.82 22.34
CA GLY A 5 -41.73 -4.13 23.61
C GLY A 5 -40.31 -4.36 24.10
N ASN A 6 -39.36 -3.62 23.49
CA ASN A 6 -37.97 -3.28 23.90
C ASN A 6 -37.03 -4.41 24.36
N THR A 7 -35.80 -4.41 23.81
CA THR A 7 -34.61 -4.14 24.63
C THR A 7 -33.28 -4.01 23.85
N PHE A 8 -32.52 -3.01 24.29
CA PHE A 8 -31.07 -2.79 24.18
C PHE A 8 -30.44 -2.45 22.82
N GLY A 9 -29.95 -1.19 22.78
CA GLY A 9 -29.11 -0.69 21.71
C GLY A 9 -27.87 -1.55 21.53
N GLN A 10 -27.69 -2.03 20.32
CA GLN A 10 -26.38 -2.31 19.79
C GLN A 10 -25.73 -0.96 19.56
N SER A 11 -24.92 -0.50 20.52
CA SER A 11 -23.83 0.40 20.19
C SER A 11 -23.10 -0.23 19.01
N ALA A 12 -23.05 0.45 17.86
CA ALA A 12 -22.19 0.06 16.76
C ALA A 12 -20.81 -0.27 17.32
N PRO A 13 -20.14 -1.36 16.87
CA PRO A 13 -18.79 -1.62 17.32
C PRO A 13 -17.99 -0.34 17.08
N LYS A 14 -17.35 0.20 18.13
CA LYS A 14 -16.24 1.12 17.91
C LYS A 14 -15.30 0.34 17.02
N ASN A 15 -15.17 0.72 15.76
CA ASN A 15 -14.16 0.15 14.88
C ASN A 15 -12.82 0.49 15.53
N GLU A 16 -12.25 -0.48 16.26
CA GLU A 16 -10.86 -0.43 16.68
C GLU A 16 -10.02 -0.36 15.40
N TYR A 17 -9.01 0.49 15.43
CA TYR A 17 -8.06 0.63 14.34
C TYR A 17 -7.46 -0.74 13.97
N GLN A 18 -7.51 -1.10 12.70
CA GLN A 18 -6.91 -2.34 12.17
C GLN A 18 -5.86 -1.97 11.12
N PRO A 19 -4.59 -2.35 11.33
CA PRO A 19 -3.53 -2.04 10.38
C PRO A 19 -3.71 -2.83 9.07
N ASP A 20 -3.37 -2.20 7.93
CA ASP A 20 -3.25 -2.84 6.62
C ASP A 20 -1.82 -2.66 6.11
N TRP A 21 -0.90 -3.39 6.75
CA TRP A 21 0.51 -3.41 6.37
C TRP A 21 0.69 -4.04 5.01
N THR A 22 1.30 -3.28 4.10
CA THR A 22 1.68 -3.73 2.77
C THR A 22 3.11 -3.28 2.47
N PHE A 23 3.66 -3.78 1.38
CA PHE A 23 4.87 -3.23 0.78
C PHE A 23 4.62 -2.92 -0.69
N TYR A 24 5.45 -2.10 -1.32
CA TYR A 24 5.43 -1.84 -2.76
C TYR A 24 6.80 -1.35 -3.24
N PHE A 25 7.08 -1.55 -4.53
CA PHE A 25 8.29 -1.02 -5.15
C PHE A 25 8.06 0.41 -5.64
N SER A 26 9.11 1.22 -5.51
CA SER A 26 9.13 2.63 -5.92
C SER A 26 10.51 2.96 -6.51
N ASN A 27 10.63 4.19 -6.99
CA ASN A 27 11.90 4.79 -7.31
C ASN A 27 12.09 6.01 -6.38
N VAL A 28 13.14 6.00 -5.57
CA VAL A 28 13.50 7.15 -4.72
C VAL A 28 14.90 7.59 -5.14
N ASN A 29 15.04 8.84 -5.58
CA ASN A 29 16.32 9.41 -6.05
C ASN A 29 17.00 8.55 -7.15
N ASP A 30 16.24 8.09 -8.14
CA ASP A 30 16.71 7.24 -9.24
C ASP A 30 17.21 5.84 -8.80
N LYS A 31 16.86 5.41 -7.58
CA LYS A 31 17.19 4.09 -7.04
C LYS A 31 15.95 3.24 -6.84
N LEU A 32 16.09 1.93 -7.10
CA LEU A 32 15.05 0.95 -6.78
C LEU A 32 14.82 0.95 -5.27
N SER A 33 13.55 1.06 -4.88
CA SER A 33 13.16 1.19 -3.48
C SER A 33 12.04 0.23 -3.15
N SER A 34 12.07 -0.33 -1.94
CA SER A 34 10.97 -1.09 -1.36
C SER A 34 10.44 -0.34 -0.15
N ILE A 35 9.20 0.13 -0.21
CA ILE A 35 8.52 0.80 0.90
C ILE A 35 7.53 -0.17 1.53
N ALA A 36 7.48 -0.25 2.85
CA ALA A 36 6.39 -0.89 3.57
C ALA A 36 5.71 0.11 4.51
N THR A 37 4.38 0.13 4.52
CA THR A 37 3.56 1.13 5.21
C THR A 37 2.20 0.53 5.56
N ASP A 38 1.51 1.15 6.53
CA ASP A 38 0.14 0.81 6.91
C ASP A 38 -0.85 1.70 6.16
N LEU A 39 -1.63 1.12 5.24
CA LEU A 39 -2.57 1.89 4.42
C LEU A 39 -3.75 2.45 5.22
N ASN A 40 -4.12 1.81 6.33
CA ASN A 40 -5.27 2.22 7.14
C ASN A 40 -4.93 3.37 8.08
N LEU A 41 -3.64 3.64 8.29
CA LEU A 41 -3.16 4.76 9.11
C LEU A 41 -3.70 6.12 8.64
N LYS A 42 -3.98 6.27 7.34
CA LYS A 42 -4.58 7.48 6.76
C LYS A 42 -5.93 7.86 7.40
N SER A 43 -6.64 6.91 8.00
CA SER A 43 -7.96 7.15 8.59
C SER A 43 -7.91 7.77 9.99
N VAL A 44 -6.74 7.71 10.64
CA VAL A 44 -6.52 8.19 12.01
C VAL A 44 -5.41 9.23 12.10
N ALA A 45 -4.50 9.28 11.12
CA ALA A 45 -3.48 10.31 10.99
C ALA A 45 -4.05 11.63 10.46
N PRO A 46 -3.49 12.79 10.83
CA PRO A 46 -2.43 13.00 11.82
C PRO A 46 -2.88 12.71 13.27
N ILE A 47 -1.99 12.12 14.09
CA ILE A 47 -2.25 11.85 15.50
C ILE A 47 -1.77 13.02 16.37
N LYS A 48 -2.67 13.59 17.16
CA LYS A 48 -2.35 14.71 18.07
C LYS A 48 -1.25 14.32 19.06
N GLY A 49 -0.21 15.14 19.14
CA GLY A 49 0.95 14.91 20.01
C GLY A 49 2.13 14.25 19.29
N GLN A 50 1.94 13.72 18.08
CA GLN A 50 2.99 13.11 17.27
C GLN A 50 3.28 14.01 16.06
N GLU A 51 3.91 15.15 16.32
CA GLU A 51 4.10 16.22 15.31
C GLU A 51 5.50 16.20 14.66
N ASN A 52 6.34 15.22 15.00
CA ASN A 52 7.66 15.09 14.42
C ASN A 52 7.75 13.78 13.64
N VAL A 53 8.19 13.86 12.39
CA VAL A 53 8.71 12.68 11.70
C VAL A 53 10.11 12.41 12.25
N VAL A 54 10.36 11.16 12.60
CA VAL A 54 11.63 10.62 13.09
C VAL A 54 12.04 9.52 12.13
N TYR A 55 13.31 9.51 11.71
CA TYR A 55 13.86 8.46 10.89
C TYR A 55 15.15 7.89 11.50
N VAL A 56 15.30 6.57 11.38
CA VAL A 56 16.52 5.84 11.72
C VAL A 56 17.03 5.19 10.45
N SER A 57 18.17 5.66 9.95
CA SER A 57 18.80 5.12 8.73
C SER A 57 19.86 4.11 9.13
N ILE A 58 19.74 2.87 8.67
CA ILE A 58 20.63 1.76 9.03
C ILE A 58 21.37 1.30 7.78
N GLU A 59 22.70 1.32 7.83
CA GLU A 59 23.57 0.83 6.74
C GLU A 59 23.48 -0.71 6.68
N MET A 60 23.20 -1.23 5.49
CA MET A 60 23.20 -2.67 5.20
C MET A 60 24.63 -3.11 4.91
N PRO A 61 25.19 -4.10 5.64
CA PRO A 61 26.55 -4.56 5.39
C PRO A 61 26.72 -5.32 4.07
N ASN A 62 25.68 -6.05 3.62
CA ASN A 62 25.73 -6.90 2.43
C ASN A 62 24.50 -6.70 1.52
N PRO A 63 24.25 -5.48 1.03
CA PRO A 63 23.12 -5.22 0.15
C PRO A 63 23.30 -5.96 -1.18
N ARG A 64 22.18 -6.31 -1.81
CA ARG A 64 22.20 -6.82 -3.20
C ARG A 64 22.61 -5.71 -4.17
N ASP A 65 23.06 -6.09 -5.36
CA ASP A 65 23.48 -5.15 -6.42
C ASP A 65 22.43 -4.09 -6.78
N ASN A 66 21.14 -4.38 -6.57
CA ASN A 66 20.04 -3.46 -6.81
C ASN A 66 19.73 -2.50 -5.64
N GLY A 67 20.55 -2.52 -4.57
CA GLY A 67 20.41 -1.65 -3.40
C GLY A 67 19.42 -2.14 -2.35
N LEU A 68 18.74 -3.27 -2.57
CA LEU A 68 17.82 -3.87 -1.60
C LEU A 68 18.53 -4.87 -0.68
N SER A 69 17.92 -5.19 0.47
CA SER A 69 18.49 -6.14 1.43
C SER A 69 18.68 -7.54 0.83
N SER A 70 19.77 -8.19 1.23
CA SER A 70 19.94 -9.65 1.11
C SER A 70 19.04 -10.38 2.12
N ASN A 71 19.00 -11.71 2.06
CA ASN A 71 18.28 -12.49 3.06
C ASN A 71 18.97 -12.40 4.43
N GLU A 72 20.31 -12.44 4.46
CA GLU A 72 21.06 -12.28 5.71
C GLU A 72 20.81 -10.92 6.36
N ASP A 73 20.88 -9.82 5.59
CA ASP A 73 20.64 -8.49 6.12
C ASP A 73 19.17 -8.31 6.56
N ALA A 74 18.20 -8.92 5.87
CA ALA A 74 16.79 -8.79 6.22
C ALA A 74 16.49 -9.29 7.65
N ASP A 75 17.06 -10.45 8.02
CA ASP A 75 16.86 -11.03 9.35
C ASP A 75 17.45 -10.17 10.47
N GLU A 76 18.61 -9.53 10.26
CA GLU A 76 19.20 -8.61 11.23
C GLU A 76 18.44 -7.29 11.31
N LEU A 77 18.00 -6.74 10.17
CA LEU A 77 17.22 -5.51 10.11
C LEU A 77 15.87 -5.64 10.83
N TRP A 78 15.20 -6.80 10.75
CA TRP A 78 13.97 -7.04 11.52
C TRP A 78 14.23 -7.07 13.02
N LYS A 79 15.33 -7.67 13.48
CA LYS A 79 15.70 -7.65 14.90
C LYS A 79 16.01 -6.25 15.40
N ILE A 80 16.63 -5.40 14.57
CA ILE A 80 16.87 -3.99 14.91
C ILE A 80 15.55 -3.23 15.02
N GLU A 81 14.65 -3.41 14.05
CA GLU A 81 13.30 -2.81 14.06
C GLU A 81 12.54 -3.20 15.34
N ASP A 82 12.48 -4.51 15.64
CA ASP A 82 11.82 -5.05 16.83
C ASP A 82 12.44 -4.50 18.13
N GLU A 83 13.78 -4.46 18.27
CA GLU A 83 14.44 -3.96 19.47
C GLU A 83 14.19 -2.45 19.70
N ILE A 84 14.14 -1.65 18.63
CA ILE A 84 13.80 -0.21 18.72
C ILE A 84 12.36 -0.04 19.21
N ILE A 85 11.41 -0.75 18.58
CA ILE A 85 9.98 -0.71 18.92
C ILE A 85 9.78 -1.17 20.38
N ASP A 86 10.38 -2.29 20.76
CA ASP A 86 10.33 -2.85 22.11
C ASP A 86 10.79 -1.83 23.17
N ARG A 87 11.86 -1.08 22.88
CA ARG A 87 12.35 -0.04 23.79
C ARG A 87 11.42 1.15 23.86
N PHE A 88 10.85 1.57 22.75
CA PHE A 88 9.86 2.64 22.74
C PHE A 88 8.65 2.26 23.59
N ASP A 89 8.15 1.03 23.44
CA ASP A 89 7.03 0.50 24.22
C ASP A 89 7.35 0.39 25.72
N LYS A 90 8.50 -0.22 26.07
CA LYS A 90 8.93 -0.37 27.48
C LYS A 90 9.09 0.98 28.20
N ASN A 91 9.46 2.03 27.47
CA ASN A 91 9.61 3.38 28.01
C ASN A 91 8.34 4.24 27.85
N ASN A 92 7.22 3.67 27.39
CA ASN A 92 5.95 4.37 27.17
C ASN A 92 6.09 5.64 26.32
N LEU A 93 6.89 5.56 25.26
CA LEU A 93 7.01 6.65 24.31
C LEU A 93 5.69 6.83 23.53
N ASN A 94 5.33 8.09 23.26
CA ASN A 94 4.20 8.41 22.38
C ASN A 94 4.69 8.46 20.94
N TYR A 95 4.49 7.37 20.20
CA TYR A 95 4.93 7.24 18.82
C TYR A 95 3.97 6.38 17.99
N THR A 96 4.11 6.47 16.67
CA THR A 96 3.54 5.54 15.69
C THR A 96 4.62 5.14 14.72
N PHE A 97 4.84 3.83 14.53
CA PHE A 97 5.66 3.33 13.43
C PHE A 97 4.84 3.40 12.14
N VAL A 98 5.28 4.22 11.18
CA VAL A 98 4.50 4.54 9.98
C VAL A 98 5.00 3.83 8.73
N GLY A 99 6.23 3.31 8.76
CA GLY A 99 6.74 2.52 7.66
C GLY A 99 8.25 2.42 7.63
N ARG A 100 8.73 1.76 6.58
CA ARG A 100 10.16 1.61 6.29
C ARG A 100 10.44 1.70 4.81
N LEU A 101 11.62 2.20 4.48
CA LEU A 101 12.18 2.24 3.12
C LEU A 101 13.45 1.38 3.09
N THR A 102 13.58 0.53 2.08
CA THR A 102 14.86 -0.11 1.75
C THR A 102 15.31 0.41 0.40
N SER A 103 16.46 1.06 0.33
CA SER A 103 17.01 1.60 -0.91
C SER A 103 18.50 1.88 -0.77
N ASP A 104 19.24 1.76 -1.88
CA ASP A 104 20.65 2.19 -2.02
C ASP A 104 21.60 1.75 -0.90
N GLY A 105 21.41 0.55 -0.34
CA GLY A 105 22.27 0.06 0.74
C GLY A 105 21.81 0.43 2.16
N TYR A 106 20.63 1.05 2.30
CA TYR A 106 20.08 1.48 3.59
C TYR A 106 18.68 0.93 3.86
N ARG A 107 18.36 0.78 5.15
CA ARG A 107 17.02 0.62 5.69
C ARG A 107 16.69 1.82 6.56
N ASP A 108 15.71 2.61 6.11
CA ASP A 108 15.17 3.72 6.89
C ASP A 108 13.89 3.28 7.60
N LEU A 109 13.83 3.43 8.91
CA LEU A 109 12.63 3.23 9.72
C LEU A 109 12.01 4.60 10.01
N TYR A 110 10.72 4.76 9.73
CA TYR A 110 9.99 6.01 9.92
C TYR A 110 8.97 5.90 11.06
N PHE A 111 9.01 6.88 11.94
CA PHE A 111 8.10 7.03 13.05
C PHE A 111 7.53 8.46 13.08
N PHE A 112 6.32 8.61 13.60
CA PHE A 112 5.85 9.90 14.09
C PHE A 112 5.85 9.89 15.62
N GLY A 113 6.40 10.92 16.25
CA GLY A 113 6.60 10.91 17.70
C GLY A 113 6.62 12.29 18.35
N GLU A 114 6.44 12.27 19.67
CA GLU A 114 6.41 13.47 20.50
C GLU A 114 7.82 13.90 20.96
N ASN A 115 8.53 13.01 21.65
CA ASN A 115 9.79 13.31 22.34
C ASN A 115 11.00 12.77 21.56
N THR A 116 11.46 13.55 20.58
CA THR A 116 12.55 13.14 19.68
C THR A 116 13.89 12.93 20.39
N ILE A 117 14.14 13.59 21.53
CA ILE A 117 15.37 13.41 22.31
C ILE A 117 15.36 12.06 23.03
N LEU A 118 14.21 11.68 23.62
CA LEU A 118 14.10 10.39 24.29
C LEU A 118 14.08 9.25 23.26
N MET A 119 13.45 9.44 22.10
CA MET A 119 13.53 8.48 20.99
C MET A 119 14.97 8.26 20.52
N GLU A 120 15.76 9.32 20.33
CA GLU A 120 17.19 9.22 19.96
C GLU A 120 17.99 8.39 20.98
N LYS A 121 17.75 8.64 22.27
CA LYS A 121 18.38 7.90 23.37
C LYS A 121 18.04 6.42 23.31
N GLU A 122 16.78 6.06 23.10
CA GLU A 122 16.35 4.67 23.05
C GLU A 122 16.81 3.94 21.77
N VAL A 123 16.86 4.63 20.62
CA VAL A 123 17.49 4.11 19.39
C VAL A 123 18.97 3.83 19.63
N SER A 124 19.70 4.79 20.20
CA SER A 124 21.13 4.62 20.50
C SER A 124 21.36 3.43 21.44
N ALA A 125 20.47 3.22 22.42
CA ALA A 125 20.54 2.08 23.33
C ALA A 125 20.21 0.75 22.65
N ALA A 126 19.27 0.72 21.68
CA ALA A 126 18.98 -0.45 20.85
C ALA A 126 20.21 -0.88 20.05
N MET A 127 20.85 0.09 19.40
CA MET A 127 21.97 -0.15 18.49
C MET A 127 23.23 -0.68 19.16
N ILE A 128 23.34 -0.61 20.50
CA ILE A 128 24.42 -1.27 21.26
C ILE A 128 24.42 -2.80 21.01
N ALA A 129 23.24 -3.41 20.82
CA ALA A 129 23.12 -4.83 20.53
C ALA A 129 23.55 -5.20 19.09
N PHE A 130 23.75 -4.20 18.23
CA PHE A 130 24.00 -4.37 16.79
C PHE A 130 25.26 -3.59 16.34
N PRO A 131 26.44 -3.88 16.92
CA PRO A 131 27.66 -3.08 16.71
C PRO A 131 28.21 -3.14 15.28
N ASN A 132 27.73 -4.07 14.45
CA ASN A 132 28.13 -4.21 13.05
C ASN A 132 27.35 -3.28 12.11
N HIS A 133 26.27 -2.65 12.58
CA HIS A 133 25.47 -1.73 11.78
C HIS A 133 25.81 -0.28 12.14
N LYS A 134 26.19 0.51 11.13
CA LYS A 134 26.19 1.95 11.29
C LYS A 134 24.77 2.46 11.15
N PHE A 135 24.45 3.51 11.88
CA PHE A 135 23.16 4.15 11.79
C PHE A 135 23.27 5.66 11.97
N ASP A 136 22.30 6.35 11.40
CA ASP A 136 22.04 7.77 11.63
C ASP A 136 20.62 7.96 12.17
N TYR A 137 20.45 8.95 13.04
CA TYR A 137 19.17 9.36 13.59
C TYR A 137 18.84 10.78 13.16
N GLY A 138 17.62 11.01 12.71
CA GLY A 138 17.15 12.35 12.38
C GLY A 138 15.68 12.54 12.69
N HIS A 139 15.29 13.81 12.81
CA HIS A 139 13.89 14.18 12.99
C HIS A 139 13.61 15.56 12.42
N LYS A 140 12.33 15.82 12.12
CA LYS A 140 11.85 17.10 11.63
C LYS A 140 10.41 17.33 12.08
N LEU A 141 10.07 18.57 12.41
CA LEU A 141 8.68 18.95 12.65
C LEU A 141 7.86 18.77 11.35
N ASP A 142 6.77 18.02 11.46
CA ASP A 142 5.87 17.64 10.37
C ASP A 142 4.44 17.42 10.89
N LYS A 143 3.74 18.52 11.18
CA LYS A 143 2.39 18.47 11.76
C LYS A 143 1.34 17.88 10.81
N GLU A 144 1.58 18.02 9.50
CA GLU A 144 0.69 17.53 8.45
C GLU A 144 0.95 16.07 8.09
N TRP A 145 1.96 15.44 8.71
CA TRP A 145 2.37 14.07 8.41
C TRP A 145 2.75 13.87 6.93
N SER A 146 3.36 14.88 6.30
CA SER A 146 3.84 14.81 4.91
C SER A 146 4.81 13.64 4.67
N GLY A 147 5.63 13.28 5.66
CA GLY A 147 6.48 12.09 5.60
C GLY A 147 5.69 10.78 5.42
N TYR A 148 4.46 10.71 5.93
CA TYR A 148 3.56 9.59 5.67
C TYR A 148 2.76 9.81 4.38
N PHE A 149 1.98 10.90 4.29
CA PHE A 149 1.03 11.09 3.19
C PHE A 149 1.67 11.34 1.82
N ASP A 150 2.78 12.07 1.76
CA ASP A 150 3.39 12.48 0.49
C ASP A 150 4.55 11.57 0.08
N PHE A 151 5.16 10.86 1.05
CA PHE A 151 6.35 10.05 0.81
C PHE A 151 6.13 8.54 0.98
N LEU A 152 5.58 8.08 2.11
CA LEU A 152 5.38 6.64 2.36
C LEU A 152 4.05 6.10 1.85
N TYR A 153 3.05 6.95 1.64
CA TYR A 153 1.76 6.50 1.15
C TYR A 153 1.84 6.30 -0.38
N PRO A 154 1.37 5.16 -0.89
CA PRO A 154 1.51 4.82 -2.30
C PRO A 154 0.75 5.78 -3.22
N LEU A 155 1.40 6.14 -4.32
CA LEU A 155 0.78 6.82 -5.45
C LEU A 155 -0.28 5.91 -6.11
N PRO A 156 -1.22 6.46 -6.91
CA PRO A 156 -2.29 5.67 -7.53
C PRO A 156 -1.81 4.41 -8.28
N GLN A 157 -0.73 4.53 -9.07
CA GLN A 157 -0.17 3.38 -9.78
C GLN A 157 0.42 2.32 -8.83
N GLN A 158 1.08 2.75 -7.76
CA GLN A 158 1.60 1.84 -6.73
C GLN A 158 0.48 1.17 -5.95
N MET A 159 -0.61 1.89 -5.68
CA MET A 159 -1.83 1.32 -5.12
C MET A 159 -2.43 0.25 -6.03
N GLN A 160 -2.47 0.47 -7.34
CA GLN A 160 -2.93 -0.54 -8.28
C GLN A 160 -2.06 -1.80 -8.22
N SER A 161 -0.73 -1.67 -8.22
CA SER A 161 0.19 -2.81 -8.03
C SER A 161 0.03 -3.50 -6.67
N ILE A 162 -0.35 -2.78 -5.60
CA ILE A 162 -0.70 -3.37 -4.30
C ILE A 162 -1.96 -4.23 -4.44
N GLN A 163 -3.02 -3.69 -5.05
CA GLN A 163 -4.28 -4.43 -5.22
C GLN A 163 -4.10 -5.67 -6.10
N ASN A 164 -3.32 -5.55 -7.20
CA ASN A 164 -2.99 -6.67 -8.06
C ASN A 164 -2.33 -7.81 -7.26
N ARG A 165 -1.33 -7.50 -6.42
CA ARG A 165 -0.68 -8.50 -5.57
C ARG A 165 -1.62 -9.13 -4.55
N LYS A 166 -2.56 -8.36 -3.99
CA LYS A 166 -3.60 -8.89 -3.09
C LYS A 166 -4.49 -9.91 -3.81
N VAL A 167 -4.91 -9.64 -5.04
CA VAL A 167 -5.70 -10.58 -5.85
C VAL A 167 -4.90 -11.84 -6.19
N LEU A 168 -3.65 -11.69 -6.66
CA LEU A 168 -2.76 -12.82 -6.96
C LEU A 168 -2.56 -13.73 -5.75
N ALA A 169 -2.33 -13.15 -4.56
CA ALA A 169 -2.17 -13.93 -3.33
C ALA A 169 -3.46 -14.72 -2.96
N GLN A 170 -4.65 -14.19 -3.25
CA GLN A 170 -5.90 -14.95 -3.06
C GLN A 170 -6.03 -16.10 -4.06
N LEU A 171 -5.63 -15.90 -5.32
CA LEU A 171 -5.61 -16.96 -6.33
C LEU A 171 -4.67 -18.10 -5.93
N GLU A 172 -3.44 -17.79 -5.51
CA GLU A 172 -2.48 -18.80 -5.01
C GLU A 172 -3.01 -19.54 -3.78
N LYS A 173 -3.63 -18.82 -2.85
CA LYS A 173 -4.28 -19.43 -1.67
C LYS A 173 -5.42 -20.39 -2.07
N ALA A 174 -6.07 -20.15 -3.20
CA ALA A 174 -7.08 -21.03 -3.77
C ALA A 174 -6.49 -22.20 -4.59
N GLY A 175 -5.17 -22.29 -4.72
CA GLY A 175 -4.45 -23.36 -5.42
C GLY A 175 -4.01 -23.00 -6.84
N ASP A 176 -4.27 -21.78 -7.30
CA ASP A 176 -3.86 -21.32 -8.63
C ASP A 176 -2.34 -21.28 -8.76
N GLN A 177 -1.82 -21.67 -9.92
CA GLN A 177 -0.38 -21.66 -10.20
C GLN A 177 0.08 -20.38 -10.92
N LEU A 178 -0.83 -19.47 -11.28
CA LEU A 178 -0.55 -18.20 -11.97
C LEU A 178 0.25 -18.36 -13.29
N THR A 179 0.13 -19.51 -13.95
CA THR A 179 0.87 -19.79 -15.20
C THR A 179 -0.01 -19.82 -16.45
N LYS A 180 -1.31 -20.08 -16.28
CA LYS A 180 -2.25 -20.19 -17.39
C LYS A 180 -2.81 -18.83 -17.81
N GLU A 181 -2.82 -18.59 -19.11
CA GLU A 181 -3.64 -17.55 -19.72
C GLU A 181 -5.12 -17.86 -19.51
N ARG A 182 -5.90 -16.81 -19.24
CA ARG A 182 -7.32 -16.92 -18.89
C ARG A 182 -8.04 -15.62 -19.18
N GLU A 183 -9.35 -15.66 -19.16
CA GLU A 183 -10.16 -14.46 -19.29
C GLU A 183 -10.04 -13.59 -18.03
N VAL A 184 -9.66 -12.33 -18.24
CA VAL A 184 -9.54 -11.33 -17.19
C VAL A 184 -10.58 -10.25 -17.45
N PHE A 185 -11.44 -10.01 -16.47
CA PHE A 185 -12.52 -9.05 -16.52
C PHE A 185 -12.10 -7.78 -15.80
N HIS A 186 -12.51 -6.62 -16.32
CA HIS A 186 -12.21 -5.33 -15.74
C HIS A 186 -13.49 -4.49 -15.63
N TRP A 187 -13.60 -3.72 -14.56
CA TRP A 187 -14.73 -2.83 -14.29
C TRP A 187 -14.25 -1.38 -14.18
N ILE A 188 -14.83 -0.50 -14.99
CA ILE A 188 -14.43 0.91 -15.07
C ILE A 188 -15.66 1.80 -15.11
N TYR A 189 -15.62 2.88 -14.33
CA TYR A 189 -16.72 3.81 -14.15
C TYR A 189 -16.37 5.20 -14.69
N PHE A 190 -17.34 5.88 -15.31
CA PHE A 190 -17.17 7.20 -15.92
C PHE A 190 -18.31 8.15 -15.55
N LYS A 191 -18.00 9.45 -15.57
CA LYS A 191 -18.98 10.51 -15.27
C LYS A 191 -19.87 10.80 -16.49
N THR A 192 -19.32 10.65 -17.69
CA THR A 192 -20.00 10.93 -18.95
C THR A 192 -19.90 9.78 -19.95
N GLN A 193 -20.89 9.66 -20.84
CA GLN A 193 -20.88 8.70 -21.94
C GLN A 193 -19.67 8.91 -22.87
N ASN A 194 -19.28 10.16 -23.12
CA ASN A 194 -18.16 10.48 -24.00
C ASN A 194 -16.82 9.96 -23.45
N GLU A 195 -16.59 10.05 -22.14
CA GLU A 195 -15.38 9.48 -21.51
C GLU A 195 -15.36 7.96 -21.62
N LEU A 196 -16.51 7.30 -21.43
CA LEU A 196 -16.66 5.87 -21.62
C LEU A 196 -16.35 5.45 -23.06
N ASP A 197 -16.95 6.13 -24.05
CA ASP A 197 -16.75 5.80 -25.47
C ASP A 197 -15.27 5.95 -25.87
N GLN A 198 -14.58 6.98 -25.37
CA GLN A 198 -13.14 7.16 -25.58
C GLN A 198 -12.29 6.05 -24.94
N PHE A 199 -12.68 5.57 -23.77
CA PHE A 199 -12.01 4.44 -23.11
C PHE A 199 -12.25 3.12 -23.85
N GLU A 200 -13.47 2.91 -24.33
CA GLU A 200 -13.82 1.75 -25.15
C GLU A 200 -12.99 1.71 -26.44
N ASP A 201 -12.90 2.81 -27.18
CA ASP A 201 -12.09 2.88 -28.40
C ASP A 201 -10.62 2.54 -28.12
N TYR A 202 -10.08 3.08 -27.01
CA TYR A 202 -8.73 2.75 -26.57
C TYR A 202 -8.56 1.26 -26.27
N THR A 203 -9.44 0.66 -25.47
CA THR A 203 -9.32 -0.74 -25.05
C THR A 203 -9.57 -1.72 -26.19
N ASN A 204 -10.50 -1.42 -27.10
CA ASN A 204 -10.71 -2.16 -28.33
C ASN A 204 -9.45 -2.18 -29.20
N SER A 205 -8.72 -1.06 -29.30
CA SER A 205 -7.45 -1.00 -30.03
C SER A 205 -6.35 -1.88 -29.43
N LEU A 206 -6.46 -2.23 -28.15
CA LEU A 206 -5.57 -3.14 -27.42
C LEU A 206 -6.08 -4.59 -27.41
N GLY A 207 -7.16 -4.89 -28.12
CA GLY A 207 -7.74 -6.23 -28.24
C GLY A 207 -8.62 -6.67 -27.07
N PHE A 208 -9.01 -5.76 -26.18
CA PHE A 208 -10.08 -6.03 -25.21
C PHE A 208 -11.43 -6.11 -25.92
N LYS A 209 -12.34 -6.90 -25.37
CA LYS A 209 -13.74 -6.99 -25.80
C LYS A 209 -14.61 -6.29 -24.78
N THR A 210 -15.46 -5.38 -25.23
CA THR A 210 -16.56 -4.86 -24.41
C THR A 210 -17.58 -5.95 -24.12
N LEU A 211 -17.91 -6.15 -22.85
CA LEU A 211 -18.95 -7.08 -22.42
C LEU A 211 -20.27 -6.36 -22.12
N THR A 212 -20.22 -5.33 -21.27
CA THR A 212 -21.39 -4.50 -20.93
C THR A 212 -21.05 -3.02 -20.93
N LYS A 213 -22.05 -2.18 -21.23
CA LYS A 213 -22.03 -0.72 -21.13
C LYS A 213 -23.39 -0.24 -20.64
N GLU A 214 -23.44 0.29 -19.43
CA GLU A 214 -24.71 0.56 -18.75
C GLU A 214 -24.63 1.84 -17.92
N ASN A 215 -25.80 2.40 -17.62
CA ASN A 215 -25.91 3.43 -16.59
C ASN A 215 -25.86 2.76 -15.21
N THR A 216 -25.20 3.38 -14.24
CA THR A 216 -25.20 2.91 -12.85
C THR A 216 -26.06 3.82 -11.97
N GLU A 217 -26.89 3.21 -11.11
CA GLU A 217 -27.72 3.92 -10.12
C GLU A 217 -26.99 4.16 -8.80
N GLN A 218 -25.70 3.82 -8.71
CA GLN A 218 -24.92 4.03 -7.48
C GLN A 218 -24.93 5.52 -7.09
N PRO A 219 -25.00 5.84 -5.78
CA PRO A 219 -24.90 7.20 -5.27
C PRO A 219 -23.46 7.73 -5.36
N SER A 220 -22.89 7.72 -6.56
CA SER A 220 -21.56 8.26 -6.89
C SER A 220 -21.68 9.29 -8.01
N GLU A 221 -20.61 10.05 -8.25
CA GLU A 221 -20.52 10.95 -9.39
C GLU A 221 -20.38 10.21 -10.73
N TYR A 222 -20.02 8.93 -10.71
CA TYR A 222 -19.92 8.09 -11.89
C TYR A 222 -21.30 7.54 -12.27
N LYS A 223 -21.73 7.82 -13.50
CA LYS A 223 -23.06 7.47 -14.01
C LYS A 223 -23.05 6.36 -15.04
N PHE A 224 -21.87 6.03 -15.55
CA PHE A 224 -21.67 5.04 -16.60
C PHE A 224 -20.66 3.99 -16.13
N VAL A 225 -20.88 2.74 -16.51
CA VAL A 225 -19.96 1.63 -16.26
C VAL A 225 -19.71 0.88 -17.56
N ILE A 226 -18.47 0.49 -17.79
CA ILE A 226 -18.06 -0.43 -18.84
C ILE A 226 -17.36 -1.63 -18.19
N SER A 227 -17.73 -2.83 -18.64
CA SER A 227 -16.94 -4.03 -18.38
C SER A 227 -16.29 -4.50 -19.67
N ILE A 228 -15.01 -4.86 -19.56
CA ILE A 228 -14.22 -5.37 -20.68
C ILE A 228 -13.51 -6.66 -20.27
N ALA A 229 -13.15 -7.48 -21.24
CA ALA A 229 -12.34 -8.67 -21.00
C ALA A 229 -11.31 -8.93 -22.11
N ARG A 230 -10.22 -9.60 -21.73
CA ARG A 230 -9.21 -10.13 -22.64
C ARG A 230 -8.60 -11.39 -22.05
N ILE A 231 -8.12 -12.29 -22.92
CA ILE A 231 -7.32 -13.43 -22.48
C ILE A 231 -5.91 -12.93 -22.21
N ASP A 232 -5.50 -12.96 -20.96
CA ASP A 232 -4.19 -12.47 -20.49
C ASP A 232 -3.55 -13.46 -19.52
N LYS A 233 -2.23 -13.34 -19.36
CA LYS A 233 -1.51 -13.99 -18.26
C LYS A 233 -1.76 -13.23 -16.98
N VAL A 234 -2.04 -13.96 -15.91
CA VAL A 234 -2.09 -13.40 -14.56
C VAL A 234 -0.91 -13.96 -13.79
N GLY A 235 -0.03 -13.07 -13.36
CA GLY A 235 1.21 -13.41 -12.69
C GLY A 235 1.87 -12.14 -12.17
N TYR A 236 2.79 -12.28 -11.21
CA TYR A 236 3.46 -11.13 -10.59
C TYR A 236 4.27 -10.28 -11.58
N ASN A 237 4.66 -10.86 -12.72
CA ASN A 237 5.39 -10.17 -13.77
C ASN A 237 4.50 -9.71 -14.94
N ASP A 238 3.22 -10.09 -14.95
CA ASP A 238 2.33 -9.92 -16.10
C ASP A 238 1.17 -8.97 -15.81
N ILE A 239 0.58 -9.02 -14.60
CA ILE A 239 -0.67 -8.31 -14.29
C ILE A 239 -0.53 -6.79 -14.37
N ASP A 240 0.61 -6.27 -13.95
CA ASP A 240 0.88 -4.83 -13.95
C ASP A 240 1.01 -4.28 -15.37
N ASP A 241 1.40 -5.10 -16.37
CA ASP A 241 1.65 -4.66 -17.75
C ASP A 241 0.44 -4.05 -18.44
N TYR A 242 -0.76 -4.46 -18.05
CA TYR A 242 -2.02 -3.99 -18.64
C TYR A 242 -2.92 -3.27 -17.65
N THR A 243 -3.02 -3.74 -16.40
CA THR A 243 -3.88 -3.08 -15.39
C THR A 243 -3.42 -1.64 -15.08
N LEU A 244 -2.11 -1.36 -15.06
CA LEU A 244 -1.60 -0.01 -14.84
C LEU A 244 -1.95 0.92 -16.01
N LYS A 245 -1.92 0.42 -17.25
CA LYS A 245 -2.32 1.17 -18.45
C LYS A 245 -3.82 1.46 -18.44
N LEU A 246 -4.65 0.48 -18.06
CA LEU A 246 -6.10 0.65 -17.94
C LEU A 246 -6.44 1.67 -16.85
N SER A 247 -5.84 1.54 -15.67
CA SER A 247 -6.03 2.47 -14.54
C SER A 247 -5.59 3.89 -14.90
N GLN A 248 -4.40 4.04 -15.52
CA GLN A 248 -3.93 5.33 -16.00
C GLN A 248 -4.87 5.93 -17.04
N LYS A 249 -5.33 5.14 -18.01
CA LYS A 249 -6.21 5.64 -19.06
C LYS A 249 -7.58 6.04 -18.53
N ALA A 250 -8.11 5.31 -17.55
CA ALA A 250 -9.34 5.69 -16.86
C ALA A 250 -9.17 7.04 -16.18
N ALA A 251 -8.07 7.24 -15.42
CA ALA A 251 -7.79 8.50 -14.74
C ALA A 251 -7.64 9.69 -15.71
N GLU A 252 -6.97 9.50 -16.86
CA GLU A 252 -6.88 10.53 -17.93
C GLU A 252 -8.26 10.98 -18.45
N LEU A 253 -9.26 10.11 -18.36
CA LEU A 253 -10.63 10.31 -18.82
C LEU A 253 -11.59 10.58 -17.65
N ASN A 254 -11.08 11.02 -16.50
CA ASN A 254 -11.85 11.27 -15.27
C ASN A 254 -12.69 10.07 -14.81
N GLY A 255 -12.28 8.86 -15.17
CA GLY A 255 -12.90 7.61 -14.77
C GLY A 255 -12.20 6.97 -13.58
N ASP A 256 -12.89 6.00 -13.00
CA ASP A 256 -12.43 5.19 -11.87
C ASP A 256 -12.29 3.74 -12.31
N TYR A 257 -11.07 3.22 -12.20
CA TYR A 257 -10.77 1.81 -12.47
C TYR A 257 -10.93 1.05 -11.15
N ASP A 258 -12.04 0.32 -11.03
CA ASP A 258 -12.44 -0.35 -9.79
C ASP A 258 -11.59 -1.61 -9.54
N GLY A 259 -11.23 -2.30 -10.62
CA GLY A 259 -10.32 -3.43 -10.54
C GLY A 259 -10.53 -4.46 -11.62
N TRP A 260 -10.03 -5.66 -11.33
CA TRP A 260 -10.13 -6.81 -12.20
C TRP A 260 -10.47 -8.06 -11.41
N GLU A 261 -11.02 -9.05 -12.11
CA GLU A 261 -11.34 -10.37 -11.58
C GLU A 261 -11.06 -11.46 -12.62
N THR A 262 -10.91 -12.70 -12.16
CA THR A 262 -10.68 -13.86 -13.02
C THR A 262 -11.06 -15.16 -12.29
N SER A 263 -11.13 -16.27 -13.03
CA SER A 263 -11.29 -17.61 -12.48
C SER A 263 -10.01 -18.14 -11.82
N VAL A 264 -10.20 -19.05 -10.86
CA VAL A 264 -9.12 -19.90 -10.34
C VAL A 264 -8.87 -21.03 -11.34
N GLU A 265 -7.62 -21.19 -11.75
CA GLU A 265 -7.14 -22.18 -12.71
C GLU A 265 -6.15 -23.15 -12.04
N LEU A 266 -6.61 -24.40 -11.80
CA LEU A 266 -5.84 -25.46 -11.13
C LEU A 266 -4.90 -26.24 -12.06
#